data_AF-A0A1I4AZB5-F1
#
_entry.id   AF-A0A1I4AZB5-F1
#
_cell.length_a   1.000
_cell.length_b   1.000
_cell.length_c   1.000
_cell.angle_alpha   90.00
_cell.angle_beta   90.00
_cell.angle_gamma   90.00
#
_symmetry.space_group_name_H-M   'P 1'
#
loop_
_entity.id
_entity.type
_entity.pdbx_description
1 polymer ?
#
loop_
_entity_poly.entity_id
_entity_poly.type
_entity_poly.pdbx_seq_one_letter_code
_entity_poly.pdbx_strand_id
1 'polypeptide(L)' 'MSNSEDKVDALLAKHPNLTKEEVIQLLKDKNERKKKKRADKSERMSAKIFRNEEN' A
#
# COMPACT_ATOMS: atom_id res chain seq x y z
N MET A 1 2.03 -12.74 13.67
CA MET A 1 2.29 -11.35 14.09
C MET A 1 3.80 -11.02 14.02
N SER A 2 4.51 -11.34 12.93
CA SER A 2 5.93 -10.97 12.76
C SER A 2 6.23 -10.71 11.27
N ASN A 3 5.78 -9.56 10.77
CA ASN A 3 6.07 -9.17 9.38
C ASN A 3 6.25 -7.65 9.23
N SER A 4 5.87 -6.86 10.24
CA SER A 4 6.05 -5.42 10.30
C SER A 4 7.44 -5.08 10.82
N GLU A 5 7.79 -5.56 12.02
CA GLU A 5 9.11 -5.37 12.65
C GLU A 5 10.24 -5.84 11.72
N ASP A 6 10.16 -7.07 11.19
CA ASP A 6 11.19 -7.60 10.28
C ASP A 6 11.43 -6.71 9.05
N LYS A 7 10.38 -6.05 8.55
CA LYS A 7 10.49 -5.11 7.41
C LYS A 7 11.08 -3.78 7.83
N VAL A 8 10.76 -3.32 9.05
CA VAL A 8 11.34 -2.10 9.62
C VAL A 8 12.84 -2.31 9.84
N ASP A 9 13.23 -3.42 10.47
CA ASP A 9 14.62 -3.75 10.75
C ASP A 9 15.43 -3.96 9.46
N ALA A 10 14.86 -4.64 8.46
CA ALA A 10 15.51 -4.80 7.15
C ALA A 10 15.68 -3.46 6.39
N LEU A 11 14.77 -2.51 6.58
CA LEU A 11 14.89 -1.17 5.98
C LEU A 11 15.92 -0.32 6.71
N LEU A 12 15.95 -0.38 8.04
CA LEU A 12 16.96 0.30 8.85
C LEU A 12 18.37 -0.23 8.58
N ALA A 13 18.53 -1.54 8.38
CA ALA A 13 19.81 -2.14 8.03
C ALA A 13 20.37 -1.62 6.70
N LYS A 14 19.50 -1.27 5.74
CA LYS A 14 19.88 -0.69 4.44
C LYS A 14 20.02 0.83 4.48
N HIS A 15 19.31 1.47 5.41
CA HIS A 15 19.23 2.91 5.54
C HIS A 15 19.41 3.30 7.00
N PRO A 16 20.67 3.26 7.49
CA PRO A 16 20.97 3.56 8.89
C PRO A 16 20.69 5.03 9.27
N ASN A 17 20.52 5.90 8.27
CA ASN A 17 20.18 7.31 8.46
C ASN A 17 18.68 7.53 8.69
N LEU A 18 17.83 6.54 8.40
CA LEU A 18 16.39 6.65 8.66
C LEU A 18 16.12 6.26 10.11
N THR A 19 15.18 6.97 10.73
CA THR A 19 14.65 6.62 12.04
C THR A 19 13.58 5.53 11.93
N LYS A 20 13.35 4.79 13.02
CA LYS A 20 12.28 3.80 13.11
C LYS A 20 10.92 4.39 12.76
N GLU A 21 10.64 5.61 13.23
CA GLU A 21 9.38 6.31 12.99
C GLU A 21 9.18 6.66 11.51
N GLU A 22 10.21 7.18 10.84
CA GLU A 22 10.18 7.47 9.40
C GLU A 22 9.94 6.20 8.58
N VAL A 23 10.60 5.09 8.93
CA VAL A 23 10.40 3.82 8.24
C VAL A 23 8.95 3.31 8.40
N ILE A 24 8.40 3.42 9.61
CA ILE A 24 7.00 3.06 9.88
C ILE A 24 6.06 3.94 9.05
N GLN A 25 6.29 5.25 9.01
CA GLN A 25 5.47 6.17 8.23
C GLN A 25 5.53 5.87 6.73
N LEU A 26 6.74 5.65 6.18
CA LEU A 26 6.92 5.25 4.78
C LEU A 26 6.18 3.94 4.44
N LEU A 27 6.19 2.97 5.34
CA LEU A 27 5.45 1.72 5.16
C LEU A 27 3.93 1.94 5.19
N LYS A 28 3.42 2.81 6.07
CA LYS A 28 2.02 3.21 6.11
C LYS A 28 1.60 3.89 4.80
N ASP A 29 2.33 4.92 4.38
CA ASP A 29 2.04 5.68 3.16
C ASP A 29 2.05 4.76 1.92
N LYS A 30 3.02 3.84 1.86
CA LYS A 30 3.10 2.81 0.80
C LYS A 30 1.87 1.90 0.80
N ASN A 31 1.37 1.50 1.97
CA ASN A 31 0.20 0.65 2.09
C ASN A 31 -1.09 1.40 1.72
N GLU A 32 -1.24 2.66 2.13
CA GLU A 32 -2.37 3.51 1.77
C GLU A 32 -2.43 3.74 0.26
N ARG A 33 -1.29 4.08 -0.37
CA ARG A 33 -1.21 4.22 -1.83
C ARG A 33 -1.62 2.95 -2.55
N LYS A 34 -1.20 1.78 -2.04
CA LYS A 34 -1.63 0.48 -2.59
C LYS A 34 -3.12 0.23 -2.40
N LYS A 35 -3.69 0.61 -1.25
CA LYS A 35 -5.13 0.47 -0.97
C LYS A 35 -5.94 1.34 -1.93
N LYS A 36 -5.56 2.61 -2.10
CA LYS A 36 -6.19 3.54 -3.05
C LYS A 36 -6.18 2.98 -4.47
N LYS A 37 -5.00 2.55 -4.97
CA LYS A 37 -4.89 1.98 -6.32
C LYS A 37 -5.77 0.74 -6.54
N ARG A 38 -5.97 -0.09 -5.51
CA ARG A 38 -6.87 -1.26 -5.58
C ARG A 38 -8.33 -0.83 -5.62
N ALA A 39 -8.72 0.15 -4.81
CA ALA A 39 -10.07 0.71 -4.81
C ALA A 39 -10.41 1.32 -6.18
N ASP A 40 -9.54 2.18 -6.72
CA ASP A 40 -9.72 2.80 -8.04
C ASP A 40 -9.86 1.74 -9.15
N LYS A 41 -9.08 0.65 -9.07
CA LYS A 41 -9.21 -0.46 -10.04
C LYS A 41 -10.56 -1.17 -9.90
N SER A 42 -10.99 -1.44 -8.68
CA SER A 42 -12.29 -2.08 -8.43
C SER A 42 -13.43 -1.24 -8.95
N GLU A 43 -13.41 0.07 -8.66
CA GLU A 43 -14.43 1.02 -9.13
C GLU A 43 -14.49 1.08 -10.66
N ARG A 44 -13.33 1.16 -11.34
CA ARG A 44 -13.26 1.12 -12.80
C ARG A 44 -13.83 -0.18 -13.38
N MET A 45 -13.58 -1.31 -12.73
CA MET A 45 -14.09 -2.61 -13.19
C MET A 45 -15.60 -2.70 -12.99
N SER A 46 -16.12 -2.30 -11.83
CA SER A 46 -17.56 -2.28 -11.55
C SER A 46 -18.30 -1.36 -12.52
N ALA A 47 -17.77 -0.16 -12.77
CA ALA A 47 -18.37 0.78 -13.72
C ALA A 47 -18.37 0.23 -15.16
N LYS A 48 -17.38 -0.59 -15.54
CA LYS A 48 -17.34 -1.25 -16.85
C LYS A 48 -18.38 -2.36 -16.97
N ILE A 49 -18.57 -3.16 -15.93
CA ILE A 49 -19.59 -4.21 -15.89
C ILE A 49 -20.97 -3.60 -16.02
N PHE A 50 -21.28 -2.57 -15.22
CA PHE A 50 -22.57 -1.89 -15.24
C PHE A 50 -22.93 -1.34 -16.63
N ARG A 51 -21.98 -0.68 -17.32
CA ARG A 51 -22.20 -0.19 -18.70
C ARG A 51 -22.43 -1.30 -19.72
N ASN A 52 -21.86 -2.49 -19.50
CA ASN A 52 -22.07 -3.63 -20.39
C ASN A 52 -23.42 -4.32 -20.14
N GLU A 53 -24.01 -4.15 -18.95
CA GLU A 53 -25.35 -4.68 -18.61
C GLU A 53 -26.49 -3.76 -19.06
N GLU A 54 -26.22 -2.46 -19.24
CA GLU A 54 -27.17 -1.47 -19.76
C GLU A 54 -27.27 -1.44 -21.31
N ASN A 55 -26.39 -2.12 -22.04
CA ASN A 55 -26.42 -2.25 -23.51
C ASN A 55 -26.94 -3.62 -23.93
#